data_AF-A0A0P9C6K5-F1
#
_entry.id   AF-A0A0P9C6K5-F1
#
_cell.length_a   1.000
_cell.length_b   1.000
_cell.length_c   1.000
_cell.angle_alpha   90.00
_cell.angle_beta   90.00
_cell.angle_gamma   90.00
#
_symmetry.space_group_name_H-M   'P 1'
#
loop_
_entity.id
_entity.type
_entity.pdbx_description
1 polymer ?
#
loop_
_entity_poly.entity_id
_entity_poly.type
_entity_poly.pdbx_seq_one_letter_code
_entity_poly.pdbx_strand_id
1 'polypeptide(L)'
;MNRWFGRLLVVVLFATAFLLPVLMYRPQVQAATQGRMTSAETLVTESPTVIPKNEQVEDVLVLGHNVTVEGKVTEILVVLDGNVHLGPNSYTGIVFDLGGSITQSRGAHVGAMYHVRLNTPFWNGALFGVTVSLLVWAGMLAVSVALVLLAVLCAIALRNQRVPLGKQDGSIRKMGLLGVLVTVIVGAVGSLLALTVVGLPVVGLIAILYLIAGIGGFSMTSMWIGGLVLGRQSNEPFVSPGNRAYIVQALIGSSLLMATMNIPFVGLIVFLMTWLTGIGAVTTWLSELLRARKLQKRHT
;
A
#
# COMPACT_ATOMS: atom_id res chain seq x y z
N MET A 1 28.13 25.05 -2.57
CA MET A 1 27.53 23.73 -2.88
C MET A 1 26.24 23.58 -2.08
N ASN A 2 25.08 23.58 -2.75
CA ASN A 2 23.79 23.90 -2.12
C ASN A 2 23.31 22.80 -1.16
N ARG A 3 23.06 23.18 0.10
CA ARG A 3 22.46 22.33 1.16
C ARG A 3 21.10 21.71 0.78
N TRP A 4 20.50 22.19 -0.31
CA TRP A 4 19.28 21.67 -0.92
C TRP A 4 19.50 20.34 -1.66
N PHE A 5 20.64 20.18 -2.35
CA PHE A 5 20.94 18.97 -3.12
C PHE A 5 21.18 17.76 -2.20
N GLY A 6 21.83 17.99 -1.05
CA GLY A 6 22.04 16.95 -0.04
C GLY A 6 20.74 16.44 0.59
N ARG A 7 19.71 17.30 0.74
CA ARG A 7 18.41 16.88 1.28
C ARG A 7 17.59 16.08 0.27
N LEU A 8 17.69 16.43 -1.00
CA LEU A 8 17.00 15.72 -2.09
C LEU A 8 17.59 14.31 -2.30
N LEU A 9 18.92 14.19 -2.21
CA LEU A 9 19.63 12.91 -2.33
C LEU A 9 19.31 11.95 -1.16
N VAL A 10 19.12 12.47 0.06
CA VAL A 10 18.69 11.66 1.21
C VAL A 10 17.26 11.15 1.04
N VAL A 11 16.35 11.94 0.47
CA VAL A 11 14.96 11.52 0.21
C VAL A 11 14.91 10.41 -0.85
N VAL A 12 15.70 10.54 -1.93
CA VAL A 12 15.79 9.51 -2.98
C VAL A 12 16.39 8.21 -2.42
N LEU A 13 17.44 8.28 -1.60
CA LEU A 13 18.04 7.11 -0.95
C LEU A 13 17.09 6.42 0.04
N PHE A 14 16.27 7.17 0.78
CA PHE A 14 15.27 6.59 1.67
C PHE A 14 14.13 5.90 0.90
N ALA A 15 13.69 6.49 -0.21
CA ALA A 15 12.66 5.90 -1.06
C ALA A 15 13.13 4.60 -1.73
N THR A 16 14.39 4.55 -2.18
CA THR A 16 14.95 3.33 -2.78
C THR A 16 15.24 2.24 -1.73
N ALA A 17 15.70 2.61 -0.53
CA ALA A 17 15.90 1.66 0.57
C ALA A 17 14.59 1.01 1.06
N PHE A 18 13.45 1.68 0.90
CA PHE A 18 12.14 1.14 1.29
C PHE A 18 11.53 0.21 0.21
N LEU A 19 11.93 0.36 -1.05
CA LEU A 19 11.46 -0.46 -2.18
C LEU A 19 12.24 -1.78 -2.34
N LEU A 20 13.52 -1.82 -1.91
CA LEU A 20 14.37 -3.00 -2.04
C LEU A 20 13.92 -4.25 -1.25
N PRO A 21 13.42 -4.14 -0.01
CA PRO A 21 12.95 -5.30 0.76
C PRO A 21 11.71 -5.95 0.15
N VAL A 22 10.86 -5.16 -0.52
CA VAL A 22 9.64 -5.63 -1.20
C VAL A 22 9.98 -6.44 -2.45
N LEU A 23 11.08 -6.12 -3.13
CA LEU A 23 11.56 -6.86 -4.30
C LEU A 23 12.39 -8.11 -3.94
N MET A 24 12.91 -8.21 -2.72
CA MET A 24 13.73 -9.34 -2.26
C MET A 24 12.99 -10.35 -1.38
N TYR A 25 11.69 -10.20 -1.16
CA TYR A 25 10.90 -11.16 -0.37
C TYR A 25 10.68 -12.46 -1.16
N ARG A 26 11.65 -13.38 -1.10
CA ARG A 26 11.46 -14.80 -1.48
C ARG A 26 11.00 -15.56 -0.23
N PRO A 27 9.79 -16.14 -0.20
CA PRO A 27 9.38 -16.96 0.92
C PRO A 27 10.27 -18.21 0.98
N GLN A 28 11.15 -18.28 1.98
CA GLN A 28 11.83 -19.50 2.37
C GLN A 28 10.85 -20.37 3.17
N VAL A 29 10.29 -21.39 2.52
CA VAL A 29 9.60 -22.48 3.23
C VAL A 29 10.70 -23.42 3.71
N GLN A 30 11.04 -23.34 5.00
CA GLN A 30 11.85 -24.35 5.67
C GLN A 30 10.93 -25.46 6.16
N ALA A 31 11.04 -26.64 5.55
CA ALA A 31 10.46 -27.88 6.06
C ALA A 31 11.52 -28.64 6.85
N ALA A 32 11.18 -29.05 8.07
CA ALA A 32 11.55 -30.32 8.70
C ALA A 32 11.13 -30.30 10.18
N THR A 33 9.94 -30.81 10.49
CA THR A 33 9.58 -31.19 11.87
C THR A 33 9.29 -32.68 11.91
N GLN A 34 10.17 -33.45 12.57
CA GLN A 34 9.95 -34.87 12.79
C GLN A 34 8.72 -35.10 13.68
N GLY A 35 7.79 -35.94 13.21
CA GLY A 35 6.53 -36.27 13.88
C GLY A 35 6.75 -36.83 15.29
N ARG A 36 5.99 -36.29 16.24
CA ARG A 36 5.95 -36.71 17.65
C ARG A 36 4.74 -37.62 17.83
N MET A 37 4.98 -38.88 18.17
CA MET A 37 3.89 -39.78 18.59
C MET A 37 3.42 -39.38 20.00
N THR A 38 2.21 -38.86 20.08
CA THR A 38 1.45 -38.76 21.34
C THR A 38 0.39 -39.86 21.33
N SER A 39 0.31 -40.61 22.43
CA SER A 39 -0.52 -41.79 22.68
C SER A 39 -1.77 -41.96 21.81
N ALA A 40 -1.86 -43.11 21.15
CA ALA A 40 -3.05 -43.82 20.66
C ALA A 40 -4.12 -43.11 19.78
N GLU A 41 -4.16 -41.77 19.64
CA GLU A 41 -5.36 -41.09 19.15
C GLU A 41 -5.17 -40.18 17.92
N THR A 42 -3.96 -39.77 17.52
CA THR A 42 -3.80 -38.97 16.27
C THR A 42 -2.40 -39.09 15.70
N LEU A 43 -2.28 -39.51 14.44
CA LEU A 43 -1.03 -39.62 13.70
C LEU A 43 -0.83 -38.39 12.79
N VAL A 44 0.06 -37.47 13.18
CA VAL A 44 0.46 -36.32 12.33
C VAL A 44 1.84 -36.58 11.74
N THR A 45 1.94 -36.70 10.42
CA THR A 45 3.20 -37.08 9.75
C THR A 45 3.53 -36.18 8.56
N GLU A 46 4.76 -35.68 8.51
CA GLU A 46 5.35 -34.89 7.41
C GLU A 46 6.20 -35.78 6.47
N SER A 47 5.86 -37.06 6.33
CA SER A 47 6.59 -38.03 5.51
C SER A 47 5.64 -39.03 4.86
N PRO A 48 6.07 -39.78 3.81
CA PRO A 48 5.24 -40.80 3.18
C PRO A 48 4.78 -41.81 4.24
N THR A 49 3.46 -41.94 4.38
CA THR A 49 2.85 -42.74 5.45
C THR A 49 2.16 -43.95 4.86
N VAL A 50 2.47 -45.13 5.39
CA VAL A 50 1.83 -46.39 5.01
C VAL A 50 1.19 -46.98 6.27
N ILE A 51 -0.13 -47.18 6.24
CA ILE A 51 -0.87 -47.81 7.34
C ILE A 51 -1.06 -49.29 6.97
N PRO A 52 -0.31 -50.23 7.55
CA PRO A 52 -0.35 -51.64 7.19
C PRO A 52 -1.66 -52.32 7.62
N LYS A 53 -1.97 -53.48 7.02
CA LYS A 53 -3.24 -54.23 7.17
C LYS A 53 -3.67 -54.55 8.60
N ASN A 54 -2.72 -54.67 9.52
CA ASN A 54 -2.96 -55.06 10.91
C ASN A 54 -2.96 -53.86 11.87
N GLU A 55 -2.86 -52.64 11.35
CA GLU A 55 -2.84 -51.42 12.13
C GLU A 55 -4.19 -50.71 12.06
N GLN A 56 -4.62 -50.21 13.22
CA GLN A 56 -5.81 -49.40 13.36
C GLN A 56 -5.40 -48.06 13.96
N VAL A 57 -5.75 -46.98 13.29
CA VAL A 57 -5.49 -45.60 13.71
C VAL A 57 -6.82 -44.86 13.71
N GLU A 58 -7.03 -43.95 14.66
CA GLU A 58 -8.29 -43.20 14.75
C GLU A 58 -8.27 -42.02 13.78
N ASP A 59 -7.34 -41.09 13.99
CA ASP A 59 -7.13 -39.92 13.14
C ASP A 59 -5.75 -39.90 12.51
N VAL A 60 -5.70 -39.50 11.24
CA VAL A 60 -4.47 -39.40 10.45
C VAL A 60 -4.45 -38.08 9.70
N LEU A 61 -3.41 -37.28 9.95
CA LEU A 61 -3.11 -36.05 9.21
C LEU A 61 -1.76 -36.20 8.52
N VAL A 62 -1.75 -36.15 7.19
CA VAL A 62 -0.51 -36.20 6.40
C VAL A 62 -0.36 -34.92 5.59
N LEU A 63 0.83 -34.33 5.68
CA LEU A 63 1.15 -33.03 5.07
C LEU A 63 2.20 -33.23 3.96
N GLY A 64 1.85 -32.84 2.73
CA GLY A 64 2.74 -32.77 1.56
C GLY A 64 3.22 -34.12 1.02
N HIS A 65 2.61 -35.23 1.45
CA HIS A 65 3.07 -36.57 1.09
C HIS A 65 1.91 -37.52 0.78
N ASN A 66 2.21 -38.52 -0.04
CA ASN A 66 1.26 -39.57 -0.38
C ASN A 66 1.02 -40.49 0.82
N VAL A 67 -0.21 -40.97 0.94
CA VAL A 67 -0.65 -41.93 1.95
C VAL A 67 -1.10 -43.20 1.26
N THR A 68 -0.63 -44.35 1.75
CA THR A 68 -1.19 -45.65 1.39
C THR A 68 -1.83 -46.30 2.61
N VAL A 69 -3.13 -46.54 2.56
CA VAL A 69 -3.86 -47.20 3.64
C VAL A 69 -4.17 -48.64 3.23
N GLU A 70 -3.60 -49.61 3.93
CA GLU A 70 -3.98 -51.02 3.81
C GLU A 70 -4.74 -51.53 5.06
N GLY A 71 -4.61 -50.84 6.20
CA GLY A 71 -5.28 -51.11 7.48
C GLY A 71 -6.58 -50.34 7.69
N LYS A 72 -6.89 -49.99 8.95
CA LYS A 72 -8.14 -49.31 9.32
C LYS A 72 -7.88 -47.91 9.87
N VAL A 73 -8.57 -46.91 9.33
CA VAL A 73 -8.66 -45.56 9.87
C VAL A 73 -10.11 -45.33 10.32
N THR A 74 -10.38 -45.29 11.62
CA THR A 74 -11.76 -45.34 12.11
C THR A 74 -12.52 -44.04 11.99
N GLU A 75 -11.86 -42.89 12.15
CA GLU A 75 -12.52 -41.58 12.16
C GLU A 75 -12.16 -40.76 10.92
N ILE A 76 -11.02 -40.05 10.93
CA ILE A 76 -10.71 -39.06 9.90
C ILE A 76 -9.31 -39.28 9.32
N LEU A 77 -9.22 -39.31 7.99
CA LEU A 77 -7.99 -39.21 7.22
C LEU A 77 -7.96 -37.86 6.49
N VAL A 78 -7.09 -36.95 6.91
CA VAL A 78 -6.84 -35.68 6.21
C VAL A 78 -5.48 -35.76 5.52
N VAL A 79 -5.47 -35.55 4.20
CA VAL A 79 -4.24 -35.45 3.42
C VAL A 79 -4.19 -34.11 2.73
N LEU A 80 -3.17 -33.32 3.04
CA LEU A 80 -2.89 -32.03 2.40
C LEU A 80 -1.81 -32.23 1.36
N ASP A 81 -2.07 -31.85 0.10
CA ASP A 81 -1.09 -31.83 -0.99
C ASP A 81 -0.38 -33.19 -1.22
N GLY A 82 -1.15 -34.28 -1.23
CA GLY A 82 -0.65 -35.64 -1.41
C GLY A 82 -1.72 -36.59 -1.93
N ASN A 83 -1.31 -37.67 -2.58
CA ASN A 83 -2.25 -38.67 -3.12
C ASN A 83 -2.58 -39.73 -2.08
N VAL A 84 -3.85 -40.11 -2.01
CA VAL A 84 -4.35 -41.17 -1.13
C VAL A 84 -4.57 -42.44 -1.94
N HIS A 85 -3.93 -43.53 -1.55
CA HIS A 85 -4.17 -44.86 -2.09
C HIS A 85 -4.81 -45.76 -1.03
N LEU A 86 -6.04 -46.19 -1.28
CA LEU A 86 -6.78 -47.09 -0.39
C LEU A 86 -6.70 -48.51 -0.94
N GLY A 87 -6.05 -49.39 -0.19
CA GLY A 87 -5.80 -50.78 -0.55
C GLY A 87 -7.05 -51.67 -0.39
N PRO A 88 -7.06 -52.88 -0.99
CA PRO A 88 -8.25 -53.74 -1.07
C PRO A 88 -8.91 -54.15 0.25
N ASN A 89 -8.19 -54.09 1.38
CA ASN A 89 -8.70 -54.46 2.70
C ASN A 89 -8.83 -53.25 3.64
N SER A 90 -8.66 -52.04 3.11
CA SER A 90 -8.67 -50.83 3.91
C SER A 90 -10.09 -50.42 4.30
N TYR A 91 -10.21 -49.87 5.51
CA TYR A 91 -11.43 -49.22 5.99
C TYR A 91 -11.10 -47.80 6.41
N THR A 92 -11.82 -46.80 5.91
CA THR A 92 -11.64 -45.41 6.34
C THR A 92 -12.99 -44.76 6.64
N GLY A 93 -13.15 -44.14 7.80
CA GLY A 93 -14.36 -43.40 8.16
C GLY A 93 -14.64 -42.25 7.19
N ILE A 94 -13.89 -41.16 7.33
CA ILE A 94 -13.99 -39.96 6.48
C ILE A 94 -12.62 -39.66 5.87
N VAL A 95 -12.57 -39.41 4.56
CA VAL A 95 -11.35 -38.98 3.86
C VAL A 95 -11.52 -37.54 3.38
N PHE A 96 -10.64 -36.65 3.81
CA PHE A 96 -10.46 -35.31 3.29
C PHE A 96 -9.17 -35.24 2.48
N ASP A 97 -9.28 -35.13 1.16
CA ASP A 97 -8.15 -34.84 0.27
C ASP A 97 -8.20 -33.37 -0.15
N LEU A 98 -7.17 -32.62 0.24
CA LEU A 98 -6.98 -31.21 -0.03
C LEU A 98 -5.77 -31.04 -0.95
N GLY A 99 -6.00 -31.11 -2.26
CA GLY A 99 -4.99 -30.82 -3.29
C GLY A 99 -4.48 -32.03 -4.09
N GLY A 100 -4.75 -33.26 -3.67
CA GLY A 100 -4.23 -34.48 -4.30
C GLY A 100 -5.21 -35.24 -5.19
N SER A 101 -5.09 -36.57 -5.16
CA SER A 101 -6.07 -37.49 -5.72
C SER A 101 -6.26 -38.72 -4.84
N ILE A 102 -7.52 -39.17 -4.72
CA ILE A 102 -7.89 -40.39 -4.02
C ILE A 102 -8.04 -41.53 -5.05
N THR A 103 -7.34 -42.64 -4.84
CA THR A 103 -7.46 -43.88 -5.62
C THR A 103 -7.91 -45.01 -4.73
N GLN A 104 -9.04 -45.63 -5.07
CA GLN A 104 -9.65 -46.70 -4.28
C GLN A 104 -9.52 -48.03 -5.00
N SER A 105 -8.82 -48.98 -4.37
CA SER A 105 -8.71 -50.36 -4.87
C SER A 105 -10.00 -51.14 -4.62
N ARG A 106 -10.27 -52.13 -5.47
CA ARG A 106 -11.46 -52.99 -5.34
C ARG A 106 -11.44 -53.72 -4.00
N GLY A 107 -12.44 -53.46 -3.15
CA GLY A 107 -12.57 -54.02 -1.80
C GLY A 107 -12.34 -53.02 -0.66
N ALA A 108 -11.75 -51.85 -0.94
CA ALA A 108 -11.61 -50.78 0.05
C ALA A 108 -12.99 -50.22 0.44
N HIS A 109 -13.21 -49.91 1.72
CA HIS A 109 -14.44 -49.34 2.23
C HIS A 109 -14.20 -47.94 2.77
N VAL A 110 -14.98 -46.96 2.31
CA VAL A 110 -14.89 -45.56 2.77
C VAL A 110 -16.27 -45.06 3.14
N GLY A 111 -16.42 -44.49 4.33
CA GLY A 111 -17.70 -43.94 4.79
C GLY A 111 -18.09 -42.67 4.04
N ALA A 112 -17.20 -41.66 4.04
CA ALA A 112 -17.40 -40.41 3.30
C ALA A 112 -16.09 -39.92 2.66
N MET A 113 -16.19 -39.31 1.48
CA MET A 113 -15.04 -38.71 0.78
C MET A 113 -15.33 -37.26 0.42
N TYR A 114 -14.43 -36.36 0.80
CA TYR A 114 -14.43 -34.96 0.44
C TYR A 114 -13.15 -34.64 -0.32
N HIS A 115 -13.33 -34.22 -1.57
CA HIS A 115 -12.23 -33.92 -2.49
C HIS A 115 -12.20 -32.44 -2.83
N VAL A 116 -11.19 -31.72 -2.38
CA VAL A 116 -11.01 -30.29 -2.67
C VAL A 116 -9.70 -30.10 -3.43
N ARG A 117 -9.81 -29.82 -4.73
CA ARG A 117 -8.63 -29.52 -5.56
C ARG A 117 -8.23 -28.06 -5.40
N LEU A 118 -7.19 -27.82 -4.60
CA LEU A 118 -6.59 -26.49 -4.43
C LEU A 118 -5.82 -26.02 -5.67
N ASN A 119 -5.42 -26.92 -6.58
CA ASN A 119 -4.78 -26.58 -7.86
C ASN A 119 -5.80 -26.38 -9.01
N THR A 120 -7.02 -25.94 -8.73
CA THR A 120 -7.94 -25.56 -9.81
C THR A 120 -7.62 -24.17 -10.33
N PRO A 121 -7.89 -23.88 -11.62
CA PRO A 121 -7.74 -22.53 -12.17
C PRO A 121 -8.45 -21.45 -11.35
N PHE A 122 -9.55 -21.81 -10.67
CA PHE A 122 -10.26 -20.94 -9.75
C PHE A 122 -9.40 -20.48 -8.57
N TRP A 123 -8.78 -21.41 -7.81
CA TRP A 123 -7.97 -21.06 -6.64
C TRP A 123 -6.70 -20.32 -7.03
N ASN A 124 -6.05 -20.71 -8.13
CA ASN A 124 -4.91 -19.97 -8.66
C ASN A 124 -5.29 -18.53 -9.04
N GLY A 125 -6.44 -18.34 -9.68
CA GLY A 125 -6.97 -17.02 -10.01
C GLY A 125 -7.37 -16.20 -8.77
N ALA A 126 -8.00 -16.84 -7.79
CA ALA A 126 -8.41 -16.20 -6.53
C ALA A 126 -7.21 -15.75 -5.69
N LEU A 127 -6.22 -16.63 -5.50
CA LEU A 127 -4.98 -16.32 -4.78
C LEU A 127 -4.19 -15.22 -5.48
N PHE A 128 -4.10 -15.27 -6.82
CA PHE A 128 -3.47 -14.20 -7.59
C PHE A 128 -4.23 -12.88 -7.43
N GLY A 129 -5.56 -12.89 -7.54
CA GLY A 129 -6.40 -11.71 -7.35
C GLY A 129 -6.25 -11.09 -5.96
N VAL A 130 -6.25 -11.90 -4.91
CA VAL A 130 -6.01 -11.46 -3.52
C VAL A 130 -4.61 -10.88 -3.39
N THR A 131 -3.60 -11.55 -3.93
CA THR A 131 -2.20 -11.10 -3.86
C THR A 131 -2.02 -9.76 -4.56
N VAL A 132 -2.53 -9.61 -5.79
CA VAL A 132 -2.47 -8.34 -6.54
C VAL A 132 -3.23 -7.25 -5.80
N SER A 133 -4.41 -7.55 -5.26
CA SER A 133 -5.20 -6.58 -4.48
C SER A 133 -4.44 -6.09 -3.24
N LEU A 134 -3.81 -7.00 -2.50
CA LEU A 134 -2.97 -6.69 -1.35
C LEU A 134 -1.75 -5.85 -1.75
N LEU A 135 -1.09 -6.18 -2.86
CA LEU A 135 0.04 -5.40 -3.38
C LEU A 135 -0.37 -3.98 -3.77
N VAL A 136 -1.52 -3.81 -4.43
CA VAL A 136 -2.07 -2.50 -4.78
C VAL A 136 -2.37 -1.69 -3.53
N TRP A 137 -3.04 -2.28 -2.54
CA TRP A 137 -3.34 -1.62 -1.26
C TRP A 137 -2.09 -1.25 -0.47
N ALA A 138 -1.11 -2.17 -0.39
CA ALA A 138 0.18 -1.90 0.25
C ALA A 138 0.94 -0.77 -0.45
N GLY A 139 0.91 -0.75 -1.79
CA GLY A 139 1.48 0.34 -2.60
C GLY A 139 0.80 1.68 -2.32
N MET A 140 -0.54 1.72 -2.28
CA MET A 140 -1.31 2.94 -1.95
C MET A 140 -0.98 3.44 -0.54
N LEU A 141 -0.85 2.54 0.43
CA LEU A 141 -0.47 2.88 1.80
C LEU A 141 0.97 3.46 1.84
N ALA A 142 1.91 2.84 1.15
CA ALA A 142 3.29 3.33 1.05
C ALA A 142 3.36 4.73 0.42
N VAL A 143 2.61 4.97 -0.67
CA VAL A 143 2.50 6.30 -1.31
C VAL A 143 1.89 7.32 -0.35
N SER A 144 0.85 6.93 0.40
CA SER A 144 0.20 7.81 1.38
C SER A 144 1.17 8.24 2.48
N VAL A 145 1.93 7.29 3.04
CA VAL A 145 2.96 7.56 4.04
C VAL A 145 4.04 8.47 3.46
N ALA A 146 4.50 8.20 2.23
CA ALA A 146 5.49 9.04 1.56
C ALA A 146 5.00 10.48 1.38
N LEU A 147 3.76 10.67 0.93
CA LEU A 147 3.17 12.01 0.76
C LEU A 147 2.98 12.74 2.09
N VAL A 148 2.59 12.06 3.18
CA VAL A 148 2.53 12.65 4.53
C VAL A 148 3.90 13.13 4.97
N LEU A 149 4.92 12.28 4.86
CA LEU A 149 6.30 12.64 5.20
C LEU A 149 6.76 13.83 4.36
N LEU A 150 6.46 13.82 3.06
CA LEU A 150 6.83 14.88 2.14
C LEU A 150 6.13 16.20 2.49
N ALA A 151 4.83 16.17 2.82
CA ALA A 151 4.08 17.33 3.29
C ALA A 151 4.68 17.93 4.57
N VAL A 152 5.07 17.08 5.53
CA VAL A 152 5.74 17.52 6.77
C VAL A 152 7.12 18.10 6.49
N LEU A 153 7.92 17.47 5.62
CA LEU A 153 9.23 17.98 5.21
C LEU A 153 9.11 19.34 4.50
N CYS A 154 8.12 19.50 3.63
CA CYS A 154 7.80 20.79 3.01
C CYS A 154 7.43 21.84 4.05
N ALA A 155 6.58 21.51 5.03
CA ALA A 155 6.22 22.43 6.11
C ALA A 155 7.46 22.88 6.90
N ILE A 156 8.39 21.95 7.20
CA ILE A 156 9.66 22.26 7.85
C ILE A 156 10.55 23.13 6.96
N ALA A 157 10.59 22.88 5.65
CA ALA A 157 11.39 23.69 4.72
C ALA A 157 10.84 25.12 4.57
N LEU A 158 9.52 25.27 4.59
CA LEU A 158 8.80 26.54 4.54
C LEU A 158 8.83 27.31 5.87
N ARG A 159 9.31 26.70 6.97
CA ARG A 159 9.31 27.29 8.32
C ARG A 159 10.03 28.64 8.45
N ASN A 160 10.92 28.96 7.53
CA ASN A 160 11.73 30.18 7.60
C ASN A 160 11.22 31.28 6.66
N GLN A 161 10.21 30.97 5.85
CA GLN A 161 9.59 31.92 4.96
C GLN A 161 8.31 32.40 5.65
N ARG A 162 8.20 33.72 5.86
CA ARG A 162 6.96 34.33 6.33
C ARG A 162 5.94 34.15 5.20
N VAL A 163 5.18 33.06 5.23
CA VAL A 163 4.07 32.85 4.31
C VAL A 163 2.90 33.67 4.88
N PRO A 164 2.46 34.75 4.21
CA PRO A 164 1.37 35.59 4.69
C PRO A 164 0.02 34.90 4.40
N LEU A 165 -0.26 33.77 5.06
CA LEU A 165 -1.54 33.07 4.94
C LEU A 165 -2.67 33.82 5.69
N GLY A 166 -2.32 34.76 6.57
CA GLY A 166 -3.27 35.51 7.42
C GLY A 166 -4.07 36.63 6.73
N LYS A 167 -3.88 36.87 5.42
CA LYS A 167 -4.73 37.82 4.64
C LYS A 167 -5.64 37.11 3.62
N GLN A 168 -5.72 35.78 3.70
CA GLN A 168 -6.51 34.95 2.82
C GLN A 168 -7.92 34.63 3.35
N ASP A 169 -8.61 35.62 3.94
CA ASP A 169 -10.08 35.57 4.09
C ASP A 169 -10.81 35.54 2.72
N GLY A 170 -10.05 35.71 1.63
CA GLY A 170 -10.50 35.50 0.26
C GLY A 170 -10.79 34.03 -0.07
N SER A 171 -11.97 33.56 0.34
CA SER A 171 -12.76 32.46 -0.22
C SER A 171 -11.96 31.36 -0.92
N ILE A 172 -11.82 30.19 -0.28
CA ILE A 172 -11.26 28.91 -0.81
C ILE A 172 -11.61 28.67 -2.30
N ARG A 173 -12.83 29.05 -2.71
CA ARG A 173 -13.29 28.99 -4.11
C ARG A 173 -12.36 29.70 -5.10
N LYS A 174 -11.81 30.86 -4.74
CA LYS A 174 -10.88 31.64 -5.59
C LYS A 174 -9.55 30.91 -5.77
N MET A 175 -9.01 30.31 -4.70
CA MET A 175 -7.77 29.52 -4.79
C MET A 175 -7.99 28.26 -5.61
N GLY A 176 -9.09 27.54 -5.39
CA GLY A 176 -9.45 26.38 -6.19
C GLY A 176 -9.60 26.71 -7.67
N LEU A 177 -10.32 27.79 -8.00
CA LEU A 177 -10.52 28.23 -9.39
C LEU A 177 -9.21 28.67 -10.06
N LEU A 178 -8.34 29.38 -9.33
CA LEU A 178 -7.01 29.73 -9.82
C LEU A 178 -6.16 28.48 -10.07
N GLY A 179 -6.23 27.51 -9.16
CA GLY A 179 -5.59 26.20 -9.32
C GLY A 179 -6.03 25.50 -10.59
N VAL A 180 -7.34 25.41 -10.83
CA VAL A 180 -7.92 24.86 -12.06
C VAL A 180 -7.39 25.58 -13.29
N LEU A 181 -7.41 26.92 -13.29
CA LEU A 181 -6.94 27.71 -14.42
C LEU A 181 -5.45 27.47 -14.70
N VAL A 182 -4.61 27.43 -13.68
CA VAL A 182 -3.18 27.13 -13.81
C VAL A 182 -2.96 25.72 -14.34
N THR A 183 -3.68 24.72 -13.81
CA THR A 183 -3.60 23.33 -14.28
C THR A 183 -4.02 23.20 -15.74
N VAL A 184 -5.09 23.88 -16.16
CA VAL A 184 -5.56 23.89 -17.56
C VAL A 184 -4.52 24.55 -18.47
N ILE A 185 -3.94 25.69 -18.08
CA ILE A 185 -2.90 26.35 -18.86
C ILE A 185 -1.65 25.47 -18.98
N VAL A 186 -1.17 24.90 -17.87
CA VAL A 186 -0.02 23.99 -17.86
C VAL A 186 -0.30 22.75 -18.72
N GLY A 187 -1.51 22.20 -18.66
CA GLY A 187 -1.94 21.08 -19.48
C GLY A 187 -1.97 21.43 -20.98
N ALA A 188 -2.59 22.55 -21.34
CA ALA A 188 -2.69 22.99 -22.73
C ALA A 188 -1.31 23.34 -23.33
N VAL A 189 -0.52 24.16 -22.63
CA VAL A 189 0.86 24.47 -23.03
C VAL A 189 1.70 23.20 -23.09
N GLY A 190 1.57 22.33 -22.09
CA GLY A 190 2.26 21.04 -22.04
C GLY A 190 1.93 20.16 -23.26
N SER A 191 0.65 20.02 -23.60
CA SER A 191 0.22 19.24 -24.77
C SER A 191 0.75 19.82 -26.08
N LEU A 192 0.76 21.15 -26.24
CA LEU A 192 1.26 21.81 -27.43
C LEU A 192 2.78 21.61 -27.58
N LEU A 193 3.53 21.73 -26.48
CA LEU A 193 4.98 21.51 -26.48
C LEU A 193 5.33 20.04 -26.68
N ALA A 194 4.54 19.10 -26.16
CA ALA A 194 4.78 17.67 -26.29
C ALA A 194 4.78 17.18 -27.76
N LEU A 195 4.10 17.90 -28.66
CA LEU A 195 4.12 17.61 -30.10
C LEU A 195 5.45 17.96 -30.78
N THR A 196 6.35 18.67 -30.11
CA THR A 196 7.65 19.10 -30.66
C THR A 196 8.80 18.31 -30.03
N VAL A 197 9.80 17.93 -30.83
CA VAL A 197 11.00 17.22 -30.35
C VAL A 197 11.74 18.03 -29.27
N VAL A 198 11.79 19.36 -29.44
CA VAL A 198 12.41 20.28 -28.48
C VAL A 198 11.51 20.53 -27.25
N GLY A 199 10.19 20.36 -27.38
CA GLY A 199 9.27 20.60 -26.29
C GLY A 199 9.21 19.48 -25.27
N LEU A 200 9.54 18.23 -25.63
CA LEU A 200 9.59 17.10 -24.68
C LEU A 200 10.43 17.40 -23.41
N PRO A 201 11.70 17.86 -23.50
CA PRO A 201 12.48 18.20 -22.31
C PRO A 201 11.87 19.39 -21.54
N VAL A 202 11.28 20.36 -22.24
CA VAL A 202 10.64 21.54 -21.62
C VAL A 202 9.38 21.14 -20.85
N VAL A 203 8.55 20.26 -21.42
CA VAL A 203 7.37 19.69 -20.73
C VAL A 203 7.78 18.92 -19.49
N GLY A 204 8.85 18.12 -19.58
CA GLY A 204 9.43 17.44 -18.41
C GLY A 204 9.79 18.42 -17.30
N LEU A 205 10.45 19.53 -17.64
CA LEU A 205 10.80 20.57 -16.67
C LEU A 205 9.56 21.26 -16.07
N ILE A 206 8.57 21.61 -16.90
CA ILE A 206 7.30 22.21 -16.46
C ILE A 206 6.55 21.25 -15.54
N ALA A 207 6.48 19.97 -15.87
CA ALA A 207 5.83 18.94 -15.05
C ALA A 207 6.51 18.78 -13.69
N ILE A 208 7.85 18.81 -13.64
CA ILE A 208 8.61 18.79 -12.38
C ILE A 208 8.29 20.03 -11.52
N LEU A 209 8.30 21.22 -12.12
CA LEU A 209 7.95 22.46 -11.40
C LEU A 209 6.50 22.43 -10.88
N TYR A 210 5.58 21.93 -11.69
CA TYR A 210 4.18 21.76 -11.32
C TYR A 210 4.01 20.75 -10.18
N LEU A 211 4.74 19.63 -10.20
CA LEU A 211 4.76 18.66 -9.11
C LEU A 211 5.30 19.27 -7.81
N ILE A 212 6.40 20.02 -7.87
CA ILE A 212 6.97 20.71 -6.70
C ILE A 212 5.95 21.71 -6.13
N ALA A 213 5.28 22.47 -7.00
CA ALA A 213 4.23 23.41 -6.60
C ALA A 213 3.03 22.70 -5.98
N GLY A 214 2.56 21.59 -6.56
CA GLY A 214 1.45 20.79 -6.05
C GLY A 214 1.77 20.17 -4.69
N ILE A 215 2.98 19.63 -4.52
CA ILE A 215 3.51 19.14 -3.25
C ILE A 215 3.53 20.25 -2.18
N GLY A 216 4.05 21.43 -2.52
CA GLY A 216 4.11 22.57 -1.59
C GLY A 216 2.70 23.03 -1.20
N GLY A 217 1.80 23.07 -2.18
CA GLY A 217 0.39 23.38 -1.99
C GLY A 217 -0.33 22.38 -1.11
N PHE A 218 -0.09 21.09 -1.32
CA PHE A 218 -0.63 20.00 -0.51
C PHE A 218 -0.21 20.12 0.96
N SER A 219 1.03 20.53 1.21
CA SER A 219 1.52 20.83 2.57
C SER A 219 0.75 22.02 3.18
N MET A 220 0.53 23.10 2.43
CA MET A 220 -0.24 24.26 2.89
C MET A 220 -1.69 23.90 3.22
N THR A 221 -2.37 23.15 2.35
CA THR A 221 -3.76 22.70 2.58
C THR A 221 -3.86 21.74 3.76
N SER A 222 -2.89 20.84 3.90
CA SER A 222 -2.80 19.94 5.05
C SER A 222 -2.72 20.71 6.36
N MET A 223 -1.79 21.65 6.47
CA MET A 223 -1.65 22.45 7.67
C MET A 223 -2.91 23.27 7.97
N TRP A 224 -3.60 23.77 6.93
CA TRP A 224 -4.86 24.49 7.08
C TRP A 224 -5.95 23.59 7.69
N ILE A 225 -6.12 22.38 7.16
CA ILE A 225 -7.07 21.38 7.69
C ILE A 225 -6.70 21.00 9.13
N GLY A 226 -5.42 20.75 9.42
CA GLY A 226 -4.96 20.45 10.77
C GLY A 226 -5.19 21.61 11.76
N GLY A 227 -5.10 22.85 11.29
CA GLY A 227 -5.45 24.05 12.05
C GLY A 227 -6.94 24.10 12.40
N LEU A 228 -7.82 23.76 11.45
CA LEU A 228 -9.27 23.68 11.68
C LEU A 228 -9.61 22.65 12.75
N VAL A 229 -9.00 21.45 12.71
CA VAL A 229 -9.24 20.37 13.68
C VAL A 229 -8.77 20.77 15.09
N LEU A 230 -7.64 21.48 15.19
CA LEU A 230 -7.10 21.91 16.49
C LEU A 230 -7.76 23.18 17.04
N GLY A 231 -8.77 23.74 16.37
CA GLY A 231 -9.43 24.99 16.77
C GLY A 231 -8.50 26.20 16.79
N ARG A 232 -7.33 26.12 16.13
CA ARG A 232 -6.36 27.21 16.03
C ARG A 232 -6.65 27.98 14.75
N GLN A 233 -7.58 28.92 14.84
CA GLN A 233 -7.95 29.78 13.72
C GLN A 233 -6.79 30.74 13.38
N SER A 234 -6.59 30.96 12.09
CA SER A 234 -5.44 31.46 11.32
C SER A 234 -4.92 32.88 11.61
N ASN A 235 -5.21 33.48 12.77
CA ASN A 235 -4.81 34.86 13.06
C ASN A 235 -3.37 35.00 13.60
N GLU A 236 -2.79 33.91 14.09
CA GLU A 236 -1.36 33.86 14.42
C GLU A 236 -0.58 33.54 13.13
N PRO A 237 0.54 34.24 12.83
CA PRO A 237 1.39 33.89 11.71
C PRO A 237 1.75 32.40 11.80
N PHE A 238 1.28 31.65 10.81
CA PHE A 238 1.24 30.18 10.69
C PHE A 238 2.58 29.46 10.95
N VAL A 239 3.64 30.25 11.05
CA VAL A 239 5.01 29.84 11.23
C VAL A 239 5.68 30.80 12.22
N SER A 240 5.26 30.75 13.48
CA SER A 240 6.06 31.33 14.56
C SER A 240 7.33 30.48 14.74
N PRO A 241 8.53 31.04 14.52
CA PRO A 241 9.78 30.28 14.61
C PRO A 241 10.03 29.88 16.07
N GLY A 242 9.59 28.69 16.46
CA GLY A 242 9.80 28.16 17.81
C GLY A 242 8.75 27.15 18.28
N ASN A 243 7.54 27.17 17.71
CA ASN A 243 6.46 26.30 18.18
C ASN A 243 6.39 24.99 17.39
N ARG A 244 6.47 23.83 18.06
CA ARG A 244 6.29 22.50 17.42
C ARG A 244 4.87 22.28 16.85
N ALA A 245 3.96 23.20 17.14
CA ALA A 245 2.56 23.19 16.70
C ALA A 245 2.37 23.02 15.18
N TYR A 246 3.24 23.60 14.34
CA TYR A 246 3.07 23.51 12.87
C TYR A 246 3.32 22.10 12.32
N ILE A 247 4.23 21.33 12.94
CA ILE A 247 4.49 19.93 12.57
C ILE A 247 3.28 19.09 12.94
N VAL A 248 2.72 19.30 14.13
CA VAL A 248 1.53 18.59 14.60
C VAL A 248 0.32 18.90 13.72
N GLN A 249 0.14 20.16 13.32
CA GLN A 249 -0.91 20.56 12.37
C GLN A 249 -0.73 19.89 11.00
N ALA A 250 0.48 19.92 10.43
CA ALA A 250 0.77 19.26 9.17
C ALA A 250 0.53 17.75 9.25
N LEU A 251 0.89 17.12 10.36
CA LEU A 251 0.71 15.69 10.57
C LEU A 251 -0.77 15.33 10.67
N ILE A 252 -1.53 16.01 11.53
CA ILE A 252 -2.98 15.76 11.70
C ILE A 252 -3.73 15.99 10.38
N GLY A 253 -3.46 17.12 9.71
CA GLY A 253 -4.13 17.45 8.46
C GLY A 253 -3.78 16.49 7.33
N SER A 254 -2.52 16.08 7.21
CA SER A 254 -2.10 15.15 6.16
C SER A 254 -2.59 13.73 6.44
N SER A 255 -2.60 13.28 7.70
CA SER A 255 -3.19 12.01 8.09
C SER A 255 -4.69 11.97 7.78
N LEU A 256 -5.43 13.05 8.08
CA LEU A 256 -6.86 13.13 7.77
C LEU A 256 -7.11 13.13 6.26
N LEU A 257 -6.35 13.92 5.50
CA LEU A 257 -6.41 13.92 4.04
C LEU A 257 -6.12 12.53 3.47
N MET A 258 -5.05 11.87 3.91
CA MET A 258 -4.74 10.51 3.42
C MET A 258 -5.80 9.50 3.77
N ALA A 259 -6.37 9.56 4.98
CA ALA A 259 -7.46 8.69 5.37
C ALA A 259 -8.66 8.85 4.43
N THR A 260 -9.01 10.10 4.06
CA THR A 260 -10.07 10.35 3.07
C THR A 260 -9.69 9.95 1.65
N MET A 261 -8.40 10.05 1.28
CA MET A 261 -7.90 9.69 -0.05
C MET A 261 -7.89 8.18 -0.31
N ASN A 262 -7.86 7.36 0.73
CA ASN A 262 -7.93 5.90 0.61
C ASN A 262 -9.34 5.36 0.32
N ILE A 263 -10.38 6.19 0.41
CA ILE A 263 -11.74 5.79 0.02
C ILE A 263 -11.84 5.82 -1.52
N PRO A 264 -12.20 4.71 -2.20
CA PRO A 264 -12.36 4.71 -3.65
C PRO A 264 -13.34 5.79 -4.13
N PHE A 265 -13.05 6.41 -5.29
CA PHE A 265 -13.78 7.54 -5.90
C PHE A 265 -13.81 8.84 -5.08
N VAL A 266 -14.26 8.80 -3.82
CA VAL A 266 -14.29 9.96 -2.91
C VAL A 266 -12.89 10.51 -2.71
N GLY A 267 -11.93 9.62 -2.46
CA GLY A 267 -10.54 9.99 -2.25
C GLY A 267 -9.89 10.63 -3.46
N LEU A 268 -10.24 10.19 -4.68
CA LEU A 268 -9.78 10.82 -5.93
C LEU A 268 -10.34 12.25 -6.05
N ILE A 269 -11.62 12.45 -5.75
CA ILE A 269 -12.25 13.78 -5.79
C ILE A 269 -11.60 14.70 -4.74
N VAL A 270 -11.42 14.22 -3.51
CA VAL A 270 -10.76 14.98 -2.43
C VAL A 270 -9.31 15.28 -2.80
N PHE A 271 -8.59 14.33 -3.39
CA PHE A 271 -7.23 14.54 -3.89
C PHE A 271 -7.18 15.63 -4.94
N LEU A 272 -8.03 15.58 -5.97
CA LEU A 272 -8.10 16.61 -7.00
C LEU A 272 -8.42 17.99 -6.41
N MET A 273 -9.43 18.08 -5.55
CA MET A 273 -9.81 19.33 -4.89
C MET A 273 -8.66 19.91 -4.06
N THR A 274 -7.98 19.06 -3.29
CA THR A 274 -6.85 19.47 -2.43
C THR A 274 -5.64 19.85 -3.28
N TRP A 275 -5.36 19.11 -4.35
CA TRP A 275 -4.26 19.38 -5.27
C TRP A 275 -4.44 20.72 -5.99
N LEU A 276 -5.65 20.97 -6.53
CA LEU A 276 -5.98 22.20 -7.23
C LEU A 276 -5.93 23.41 -6.28
N THR A 277 -6.54 23.30 -5.10
CA THR A 277 -6.48 24.37 -4.09
C THR A 277 -5.04 24.64 -3.63
N GLY A 278 -4.22 23.60 -3.48
CA GLY A 278 -2.79 23.71 -3.18
C GLY A 278 -2.02 24.48 -4.24
N ILE A 279 -2.21 24.18 -5.53
CA ILE A 279 -1.57 24.91 -6.64
C ILE A 279 -2.00 26.37 -6.66
N GLY A 280 -3.29 26.62 -6.45
CA GLY A 280 -3.83 27.97 -6.32
C GLY A 280 -3.14 28.76 -5.21
N ALA A 281 -3.01 28.15 -4.02
CA ALA A 281 -2.34 28.76 -2.88
C ALA A 281 -0.88 29.11 -3.20
N VAL A 282 -0.11 28.17 -3.76
CA VAL A 282 1.29 28.43 -4.16
C VAL A 282 1.40 29.52 -5.21
N THR A 283 0.48 29.58 -6.17
CA THR A 283 0.47 30.60 -7.22
C THR A 283 0.22 32.00 -6.63
N THR A 284 -0.75 32.13 -5.72
CA THR A 284 -1.00 33.40 -5.03
C THR A 284 0.21 33.84 -4.22
N TRP A 285 0.80 32.93 -3.45
CA TRP A 285 1.98 33.18 -2.66
C TRP A 285 3.18 33.63 -3.51
N LEU A 286 3.43 32.95 -4.63
CA LEU A 286 4.49 33.31 -5.56
C LEU A 286 4.26 34.71 -6.15
N SER A 287 3.01 35.04 -6.49
CA SER A 287 2.65 36.36 -7.02
C SER A 287 2.90 37.50 -6.03
N GLU A 288 2.62 37.27 -4.74
CA GLU A 288 2.87 38.24 -3.68
C GLU A 288 4.36 38.43 -3.42
N LEU A 289 5.13 37.34 -3.41
CA LEU A 289 6.58 37.39 -3.28
C LEU A 289 7.23 38.19 -4.41
N LEU A 290 6.74 38.02 -5.64
CA LEU A 290 7.19 38.80 -6.81
C LEU A 290 6.83 40.29 -6.68
N ARG A 291 5.64 40.63 -6.18
CA ARG A 291 5.23 42.03 -5.95
C ARG A 291 6.07 42.70 -4.86
N ALA A 292 6.32 42.02 -3.74
CA ALA A 292 7.16 42.53 -2.66
C ALA A 292 8.58 42.86 -3.13
N ARG A 293 9.19 41.97 -3.94
CA ARG A 293 10.52 42.21 -4.53
C ARG A 293 10.54 43.41 -5.49
N LYS A 294 9.48 43.61 -6.28
CA LYS A 294 9.37 44.76 -7.19
C LYS A 294 9.25 46.08 -6.44
N LEU A 295 8.52 46.12 -5.32
CA LEU A 295 8.39 47.32 -4.49
C LEU A 295 9.72 47.67 -3.81
N GLN A 296 10.45 46.68 -3.30
CA GLN A 296 11.75 46.92 -2.68
C GLN A 296 12.78 47.49 -3.67
N LYS A 297 12.78 47.04 -4.93
CA LYS A 297 13.62 47.58 -6.01
C LYS A 297 13.26 49.01 -6.45
N ARG A 298 12.07 49.52 -6.12
CA ARG A 298 11.67 50.91 -6.45
C ARG A 298 12.11 51.93 -5.39
N HIS A 299 12.51 51.47 -4.21
CA HIS A 299 12.98 52.29 -3.10
C HIS A 299 14.51 52.25 -2.89
N THR A 300 15.22 51.58 -3.79
CA THR A 300 16.69 51.54 -3.89
C THR A 300 17.11 52.12 -5.23
#